data_AF-A0A496TM28-F1
#
_entry.id   AF-A0A496TM28-F1
#
_cell.length_a   1.000
_cell.length_b   1.000
_cell.length_c   1.000
_cell.angle_alpha   90.00
_cell.angle_beta   90.00
_cell.angle_gamma   90.00
#
_symmetry.space_group_name_H-M   'P 1'
#
loop_
_entity.id
_entity.type
_entity.pdbx_description
1 polymer ?
#
loop_
_entity_poly.entity_id
_entity_poly.type
_entity_poly.pdbx_seq_one_letter_code
_entity_poly.pdbx_strand_id
1 'polypeptide(L)'
;MAFPNSKNLKLTLLLLTVSIFLPEHSSAFSNTEVVEILESNNSRIVFELKPYKIYFDEIFVNNKRYEIPQIEGCKWSIEPGKPRLPVKGILLAIPQDVTPRIQILESHSTPV
;
A
#
# COMPACT_ATOMS: atom_id res chain seq x y z
N MET A 1 -33.60 -27.01 37.96
CA MET A 1 -32.97 -27.14 36.62
C MET A 1 -33.94 -26.59 35.60
N ALA A 2 -33.69 -25.39 35.08
CA ALA A 2 -34.55 -24.73 34.11
C ALA A 2 -34.09 -25.10 32.69
N PHE A 3 -34.97 -25.70 31.90
CA PHE A 3 -34.70 -26.00 30.49
C PHE A 3 -34.72 -24.69 29.68
N PRO A 4 -33.72 -24.42 28.82
CA PRO A 4 -33.74 -23.23 28.00
C PRO A 4 -34.86 -23.33 26.94
N ASN A 5 -35.61 -22.24 26.84
CA ASN A 5 -36.74 -22.05 25.93
C ASN A 5 -36.29 -22.23 24.46
N SER A 6 -36.93 -23.15 23.73
CA SER A 6 -36.55 -23.57 22.37
C SER A 6 -36.57 -22.44 21.32
N LYS A 7 -37.24 -21.33 21.63
CA LYS A 7 -37.25 -20.10 20.82
C LYS A 7 -35.89 -19.40 20.81
N ASN A 8 -35.16 -19.43 21.92
CA ASN A 8 -33.83 -18.82 22.03
C ASN A 8 -32.77 -19.64 21.28
N LEU A 9 -32.92 -20.98 21.26
CA LEU A 9 -31.99 -21.89 20.59
C LEU A 9 -31.95 -21.66 19.07
N LYS A 10 -33.11 -21.43 18.45
CA LYS A 10 -33.22 -21.13 17.01
C LYS A 10 -32.63 -19.78 16.65
N LEU A 11 -32.79 -18.77 17.51
CA LEU A 11 -32.24 -17.43 17.29
C LEU A 11 -30.71 -17.42 17.42
N THR A 12 -30.14 -18.12 18.41
CA THR A 12 -28.69 -18.28 18.53
C THR A 12 -28.08 -19.06 17.37
N LEU A 13 -28.78 -20.06 16.84
CA LEU A 13 -28.29 -20.82 15.68
C LEU A 13 -28.28 -19.98 14.40
N LEU A 14 -29.27 -19.10 14.23
CA LEU A 14 -29.36 -18.19 13.07
C LEU A 14 -28.29 -17.09 13.10
N LEU A 15 -27.92 -16.60 14.28
CA LEU A 15 -26.83 -15.61 14.43
C LEU A 15 -25.44 -16.21 14.19
N LEU A 16 -25.25 -17.48 14.54
CA LEU A 16 -23.98 -18.18 14.31
C LEU A 16 -23.72 -18.44 12.82
N THR A 17 -24.75 -18.68 12.02
CA THR A 17 -24.60 -18.94 10.57
C THR A 17 -24.38 -17.67 9.76
N VAL A 18 -24.87 -16.51 10.20
CA VAL A 18 -24.65 -15.22 9.53
C VAL A 18 -23.20 -14.71 9.68
N SER A 19 -22.49 -15.14 10.71
CA SER A 19 -21.10 -14.72 10.95
C SER A 19 -20.07 -15.41 10.03
N ILE A 20 -20.45 -16.51 9.36
CA ILE A 20 -19.53 -17.32 8.54
C ILE A 20 -19.49 -16.84 7.07
N PHE A 21 -20.43 -15.96 6.67
CA PHE A 21 -20.53 -15.44 5.30
C PHE A 21 -20.21 -13.94 5.24
N LEU A 22 -19.23 -13.47 6.01
CA LEU A 22 -18.56 -12.23 5.64
C LEU A 22 -17.57 -12.58 4.52
N PRO A 23 -17.80 -12.17 3.25
CA PRO A 23 -16.74 -12.23 2.28
C PRO A 23 -15.63 -11.34 2.81
N GLU A 24 -14.51 -11.96 3.17
CA GLU A 24 -13.27 -11.22 3.37
C GLU A 24 -12.96 -10.55 2.04
N HIS A 25 -13.38 -9.29 1.90
CA HIS A 25 -12.84 -8.39 0.90
C HIS A 25 -11.39 -8.11 1.26
N SER A 26 -10.54 -9.14 1.12
CA SER A 26 -9.12 -8.96 0.92
C SER A 26 -9.00 -8.20 -0.38
N SER A 27 -8.98 -6.88 -0.29
CA SER A 27 -8.53 -6.04 -1.39
C SER A 27 -7.08 -6.43 -1.61
N ALA A 28 -6.84 -7.31 -2.59
CA ALA A 28 -5.52 -7.56 -3.09
C ALA A 28 -5.03 -6.20 -3.62
N PHE A 29 -4.14 -5.56 -2.86
CA PHE A 29 -3.51 -4.32 -3.27
C PHE A 29 -2.61 -4.65 -4.47
N SER A 30 -3.18 -4.55 -5.67
CA SER A 30 -2.48 -4.84 -6.91
C SER A 30 -1.62 -3.64 -7.28
N ASN A 31 -0.32 -3.72 -6.98
CA ASN A 31 0.68 -2.72 -7.39
C ASN A 31 1.06 -2.83 -8.89
N THR A 32 0.31 -3.58 -9.68
CA THR A 32 0.65 -3.95 -11.07
C THR A 32 0.84 -2.75 -12.00
N GLU A 33 0.28 -1.58 -11.68
CA GLU A 33 0.46 -0.38 -12.50
C GLU A 33 1.83 0.30 -12.31
N VAL A 34 2.53 -0.01 -11.22
CA VAL A 34 3.71 0.76 -10.77
C VAL A 34 4.99 -0.06 -10.74
N VAL A 35 4.85 -1.37 -10.59
CA VAL A 35 5.99 -2.28 -10.40
C VAL A 35 5.88 -3.43 -11.38
N GLU A 36 6.96 -3.68 -12.11
CA GLU A 36 7.12 -4.89 -12.91
C GLU A 36 8.17 -5.79 -12.24
N ILE A 37 7.81 -7.03 -11.93
CA ILE A 37 8.76 -8.01 -11.43
C ILE A 37 9.52 -8.58 -12.62
N LEU A 38 10.81 -8.29 -12.72
CA LEU A 38 11.70 -8.79 -13.76
C LEU A 38 12.27 -10.17 -13.40
N GLU A 39 12.54 -10.39 -12.10
CA GLU A 39 13.07 -11.64 -11.59
C GLU A 39 12.57 -11.91 -10.17
N SER A 40 12.21 -13.15 -9.89
CA SER A 40 11.89 -13.60 -8.53
C SER A 40 12.40 -15.01 -8.32
N ASN A 41 13.34 -15.17 -7.39
CA ASN A 41 13.87 -16.47 -7.00
C ASN A 41 14.20 -16.49 -5.50
N ASN A 42 14.75 -17.61 -5.03
CA ASN A 42 15.03 -17.85 -3.61
C ASN A 42 16.10 -16.92 -3.00
N SER A 43 16.83 -16.15 -3.81
CA SER A 43 17.93 -15.29 -3.37
C SER A 43 17.69 -13.80 -3.58
N ARG A 44 16.87 -13.43 -4.57
CA ARG A 44 16.60 -12.02 -4.90
C ARG A 44 15.27 -11.84 -5.60
N ILE A 45 14.74 -10.63 -5.47
CA ILE A 45 13.64 -10.11 -6.29
C ILE A 45 14.20 -8.88 -7.00
N VAL A 46 14.09 -8.86 -8.33
CA VAL A 46 14.40 -7.70 -9.16
C VAL A 46 13.09 -7.16 -9.69
N PHE A 47 12.84 -5.88 -9.45
CA PHE A 47 11.67 -5.19 -9.95
C PHE A 47 12.05 -3.85 -10.55
N GLU A 48 11.32 -3.47 -11.59
CA GLU A 48 11.40 -2.15 -12.21
C GLU A 48 10.27 -1.28 -11.67
N LEU A 49 10.60 -0.04 -11.31
CA LEU A 49 9.61 0.99 -11.02
C LEU A 49 9.23 1.68 -12.33
N LYS A 50 7.97 1.55 -12.74
CA LYS A 50 7.47 2.21 -13.94
C LYS A 50 7.48 3.74 -13.77
N PRO A 51 7.73 4.50 -14.85
CA PRO A 51 7.67 5.95 -14.79
C PRO A 51 6.32 6.46 -14.29
N TYR A 52 6.35 7.50 -13.45
CA TYR A 52 5.15 8.15 -12.92
C TYR A 52 4.81 9.40 -13.72
N LYS A 53 3.51 9.66 -13.88
CA LYS A 53 3.04 10.99 -14.27
C LYS A 53 3.10 11.91 -13.05
N ILE A 54 3.87 12.99 -13.16
CA ILE A 54 4.01 14.00 -12.11
C ILE A 54 3.20 15.23 -12.52
N TYR A 55 2.40 15.76 -11.61
CA TYR A 55 1.78 17.08 -11.73
C TYR A 55 2.18 17.94 -10.52
N PHE A 56 1.98 19.25 -10.60
CA PHE A 56 2.40 20.16 -9.54
C PHE A 56 1.22 21.00 -9.10
N ASP A 57 0.96 21.00 -7.79
CA ASP A 57 0.03 21.92 -7.15
C ASP A 57 0.79 23.15 -6.68
N GLU A 58 0.17 24.33 -6.80
CA GLU A 58 0.73 25.57 -6.28
C GLU A 58 0.16 25.90 -4.90
N ILE A 59 1.04 26.30 -3.97
CA ILE A 59 0.64 26.85 -2.68
C ILE A 59 1.35 28.17 -2.41
N PHE A 60 0.69 29.06 -1.66
CA PHE A 60 1.27 30.32 -1.21
C PHE A 60 1.41 30.32 0.31
N VAL A 61 2.64 30.50 0.79
CA VAL A 61 2.96 30.61 2.22
C VAL A 61 3.78 31.87 2.43
N ASN A 62 3.31 32.78 3.29
CA ASN A 62 3.96 34.07 3.55
C ASN A 62 4.32 34.85 2.26
N ASN A 63 3.37 34.94 1.34
CA ASN A 63 3.50 35.59 0.01
C ASN A 63 4.58 34.98 -0.90
N LYS A 64 5.10 33.78 -0.59
CA LYS A 64 5.98 33.02 -1.48
C LYS A 64 5.23 31.87 -2.11
N ARG A 65 5.40 31.70 -3.42
CA ARG A 65 4.87 30.57 -4.20
C ARG A 65 5.76 29.35 -4.02
N TYR A 66 5.15 28.20 -3.79
CA TYR A 66 5.80 26.89 -3.77
C TYR A 66 5.02 25.94 -4.66
N GLU A 67 5.74 24.98 -5.24
CA GLU A 67 5.17 23.90 -6.02
C GLU A 67 5.31 22.60 -5.23
N ILE A 68 4.24 21.81 -5.20
CA ILE A 68 4.21 20.51 -4.55
C ILE A 68 4.06 19.44 -5.64
N PRO A 69 5.07 18.59 -5.86
CA PRO A 69 4.98 17.50 -6.83
C PRO A 69 3.98 16.45 -6.36
N GLN A 70 3.08 16.05 -7.24
CA GLN A 70 1.99 15.12 -6.99
C GLN A 70 2.13 13.88 -7.87
N ILE A 71 1.91 12.72 -7.26
CA ILE A 71 1.85 11.41 -7.95
C ILE A 71 0.65 10.65 -7.38
N GLU A 72 -0.17 10.10 -8.26
CA GLU A 72 -1.39 9.38 -7.86
C GLU A 72 -1.08 8.16 -6.96
N GLY A 73 -1.84 8.02 -5.87
CA GLY A 73 -1.70 6.94 -4.91
C GLY A 73 -0.45 7.03 -4.03
N CYS A 74 0.29 8.15 -4.06
CA CYS A 74 1.40 8.40 -3.14
C CYS A 74 0.92 9.03 -1.82
N LYS A 75 1.71 8.81 -0.77
CA LYS A 75 1.64 9.57 0.49
C LYS A 75 2.72 10.65 0.50
N TRP A 76 2.73 11.49 1.52
CA TRP A 76 3.72 12.57 1.65
C TRP A 76 4.86 12.20 2.58
N SER A 77 6.05 12.70 2.30
CA SER A 77 7.11 12.80 3.30
C SER A 77 6.60 13.62 4.50
N ILE A 78 6.93 13.16 5.70
CA ILE A 78 6.39 13.70 6.96
C ILE A 78 7.41 14.51 7.78
N GLU A 79 8.63 14.69 7.27
CA GLU A 79 9.71 15.36 8.00
C GLU A 79 9.47 16.89 8.07
N PRO A 80 9.28 17.47 9.26
CA PRO A 80 9.05 18.90 9.41
C PRO A 80 10.22 19.73 8.90
N GLY A 81 9.94 20.83 8.18
CA GLY A 81 10.95 21.73 7.65
C GLY A 81 11.68 21.23 6.40
N LYS A 82 11.34 20.04 5.89
CA LYS A 82 11.84 19.51 4.61
C LYS A 82 10.81 19.70 3.49
N PRO A 83 11.25 19.66 2.22
CA PRO A 83 10.33 19.58 1.09
C PRO A 83 9.36 18.41 1.22
N ARG A 84 8.10 18.68 0.90
CA ARG A 84 7.06 17.65 0.82
C ARG A 84 7.23 16.90 -0.50
N LEU A 85 7.66 15.64 -0.41
CA LEU A 85 7.89 14.76 -1.55
C LEU A 85 6.86 13.62 -1.55
N PRO A 86 6.34 13.20 -2.72
CA PRO A 86 5.48 12.05 -2.82
C PRO A 86 6.29 10.77 -2.58
N VAL A 87 5.74 9.85 -1.80
CA VAL A 87 6.34 8.58 -1.40
C VAL A 87 5.36 7.45 -1.68
N LYS A 88 5.84 6.43 -2.40
CA LYS A 88 5.11 5.18 -2.66
C LYS A 88 5.80 4.03 -1.97
N GLY A 89 5.05 3.26 -1.20
CA GLY A 89 5.51 2.03 -0.58
C GLY A 89 4.99 0.82 -1.35
N ILE A 90 5.83 -0.19 -1.53
CA ILE A 90 5.46 -1.48 -2.11
C ILE A 90 5.69 -2.53 -1.03
N LEU A 91 4.72 -3.43 -0.87
CA LEU A 91 4.85 -4.56 0.04
C LEU A 91 5.41 -5.74 -0.73
N LEU A 92 6.52 -6.29 -0.23
CA LEU A 92 7.17 -7.47 -0.77
C LEU A 92 7.24 -8.53 0.33
N ALA A 93 6.92 -9.77 -0.01
CA ALA A 93 7.13 -10.89 0.89
C ALA A 93 8.63 -11.18 0.99
N ILE A 94 9.17 -11.11 2.21
CA ILE A 94 10.56 -11.46 2.51
C ILE A 94 10.55 -12.75 3.34
N PRO A 95 11.42 -13.74 3.04
CA PRO A 95 11.56 -14.94 3.87
C PRO A 95 11.80 -14.61 5.34
N GLN A 96 11.46 -15.54 6.22
CA GLN A 96 11.82 -15.44 7.63
C GLN A 96 13.35 -15.57 7.80
N ASP A 97 13.89 -14.96 8.85
CA ASP A 97 15.30 -15.06 9.26
C ASP A 97 16.35 -14.52 8.26
N VAL A 98 15.94 -13.72 7.28
CA VAL A 98 16.87 -13.01 6.39
C VAL A 98 16.85 -11.50 6.68
N THR A 99 18.01 -10.86 6.55
CA THR A 99 18.11 -9.39 6.56
C THR A 99 18.06 -8.90 5.12
N PRO A 100 16.95 -8.27 4.67
CA PRO A 100 16.86 -7.78 3.29
C PRO A 100 17.87 -6.65 3.06
N ARG A 101 18.42 -6.60 1.85
CA ARG A 101 19.22 -5.47 1.36
C ARG A 101 18.58 -4.95 0.07
N ILE A 102 18.49 -3.64 -0.03
CA ILE A 102 17.99 -2.97 -1.23
C ILE A 102 19.18 -2.35 -1.96
N GLN A 103 19.24 -2.59 -3.27
CA GLN A 103 20.24 -2.01 -4.15
C GLN A 103 19.54 -1.46 -5.39
N ILE A 104 19.94 -0.27 -5.82
CA ILE A 104 19.55 0.28 -7.11
C ILE A 104 20.51 -0.31 -8.15
N LEU A 105 19.97 -1.11 -9.08
CA LEU A 105 20.75 -1.73 -10.15
C LEU A 105 20.94 -0.76 -11.33
N GLU A 106 19.87 -0.05 -11.68
CA GLU A 106 19.85 0.92 -12.77
C GLU A 106 18.91 2.09 -12.40
N SER A 107 19.24 3.28 -12.89
CA SER A 107 18.42 4.48 -12.71
C SER A 107 18.57 5.38 -13.92
N HIS A 108 17.44 5.71 -14.54
CA HIS A 108 17.38 6.68 -15.63
C HIS A 108 16.77 7.98 -15.10
N SER A 109 17.53 9.06 -15.22
CA SER A 109 16.99 10.41 -15.09
C SER A 109 16.74 10.95 -16.49
N THR A 110 15.48 11.16 -16.87
CA THR A 110 15.19 12.04 -18.00
C THR A 110 15.57 13.47 -17.58
N PRO A 111 16.43 14.17 -18.34
CA PRO A 111 16.68 15.59 -18.07
C PRO A 111 15.36 16.35 -18.23
N VAL A 112 15.03 17.17 -17.23
CA VAL A 112 13.90 18.10 -17.22
C VAL A 112 14.34 19.42 -17.85
#